data_AF-A0A1X7DZI6-F1
#
_entry.id   AF-A0A1X7DZI6-F1
#
_cell.length_a   1.000
_cell.length_b   1.000
_cell.length_c   1.000
_cell.angle_alpha   90.00
_cell.angle_beta   90.00
_cell.angle_gamma   90.00
#
_symmetry.space_group_name_H-M   'P 1'
#
loop_
_entity.id
_entity.type
_entity.pdbx_description
1 polymer ?
#
loop_
_entity_poly.entity_id
_entity_poly.type
_entity_poly.pdbx_seq_one_letter_code
_entity_poly.pdbx_strand_id
1 'polypeptide(L)'
;MQPYTAERKAWRALEVRCAARLAPGRTMLARAARGVSEAAAALAHARLALAAAEREAAGAAAARRSTLGNGHTLRGADFDRLRDQASACSRRLDALRLALTLAQTRYDDAHTLSAQARRSYAALARKREKYRLVDDLLRGRLDDNAN
;
A
#
# COMPACT_ATOMS: atom_id res chain seq x y z
N MET A 1 14.32 51.17 -14.95
CA MET A 1 14.05 49.97 -14.10
C MET A 1 14.29 48.75 -14.98
N GLN A 2 15.34 47.96 -14.75
CA GLN A 2 15.69 46.86 -15.67
C GLN A 2 14.61 45.76 -15.63
N PRO A 3 13.97 45.42 -16.76
CA PRO A 3 12.81 44.52 -16.82
C PRO A 3 13.07 43.13 -16.21
N TYR A 4 14.31 42.65 -16.30
CA TYR A 4 14.75 41.35 -15.77
C TYR A 4 14.72 41.25 -14.24
N THR A 5 14.79 42.37 -13.51
CA THR A 5 14.81 42.35 -12.04
C THR A 5 13.43 42.04 -11.44
N ALA A 6 12.35 42.56 -12.03
CA ALA A 6 10.98 42.28 -11.61
C ALA A 6 10.57 40.84 -12.00
N GLU A 7 10.94 40.42 -13.21
CA GLU A 7 10.70 39.06 -13.69
C GLU A 7 11.39 38.01 -12.82
N ARG A 8 12.67 38.21 -12.48
CA ARG A 8 13.43 37.32 -11.58
C ARG A 8 12.79 37.21 -10.19
N LYS A 9 12.33 38.33 -9.61
CA LYS A 9 11.60 38.32 -8.33
C LYS A 9 10.33 37.48 -8.40
N ALA A 10 9.59 37.55 -9.51
CA ALA A 10 8.37 36.77 -9.71
C ALA A 10 8.66 35.25 -9.80
N TRP A 11 9.69 34.85 -10.54
CA TRP A 11 10.10 33.44 -10.66
C TRP A 11 10.61 32.86 -9.34
N ARG A 12 11.41 33.62 -8.57
CA ARG A 12 11.81 33.22 -7.21
C ARG A 12 10.62 33.03 -6.28
N ALA A 13 9.64 33.93 -6.32
CA ALA A 13 8.43 33.80 -5.52
C ALA A 13 7.61 32.54 -5.91
N LEU A 14 7.64 32.12 -7.17
CA LEU A 14 7.04 30.86 -7.63
C LEU A 14 7.85 29.64 -7.16
N GLU A 15 9.17 29.69 -7.23
CA GLU A 15 10.05 28.63 -6.71
C GLU A 15 9.82 28.40 -5.22
N VAL A 16 9.81 29.47 -4.41
CA VAL A 16 9.57 29.39 -2.96
C VAL A 16 8.19 28.82 -2.66
N ARG A 17 7.15 29.25 -3.38
CA ARG A 17 5.78 28.69 -3.23
C ARG A 17 5.73 27.21 -3.59
N CYS A 18 6.45 26.77 -4.62
CA CYS A 18 6.55 25.36 -4.97
C CYS A 18 7.36 24.55 -3.94
N ALA A 19 8.46 25.10 -3.42
CA ALA A 19 9.25 24.49 -2.34
C ALA A 19 8.43 24.31 -1.06
N ALA A 20 7.64 25.31 -0.68
CA ALA A 20 6.73 25.23 0.45
C ALA A 20 5.67 24.11 0.29
N ARG A 21 5.22 23.83 -0.93
CA ARG A 21 4.28 22.74 -1.24
C ARG A 21 4.94 21.36 -1.31
N LEU A 22 6.25 21.29 -1.53
CA LEU A 22 6.98 20.02 -1.58
C LEU A 22 7.13 19.35 -0.22
N ALA A 23 7.24 20.12 0.87
CA ALA A 23 7.34 19.55 2.22
C ALA A 23 6.09 18.75 2.61
N PRO A 24 4.85 19.29 2.51
CA PRO A 24 3.62 18.52 2.66
C PRO A 24 3.49 17.37 1.66
N GLY A 25 3.89 17.58 0.40
CA GLY A 25 3.88 16.54 -0.63
C GLY A 25 4.78 15.35 -0.28
N ARG A 26 5.97 15.60 0.28
CA ARG A 26 6.90 14.56 0.75
C ARG A 26 6.32 13.78 1.93
N THR A 27 5.69 14.47 2.88
CA THR A 27 5.03 13.79 4.02
C THR A 27 3.86 12.92 3.57
N MET A 28 3.06 13.38 2.60
CA MET A 28 1.96 12.61 2.02
C MET A 28 2.48 11.36 1.30
N LEU A 29 3.54 11.51 0.49
CA LEU A 29 4.18 10.38 -0.18
C LEU A 29 4.74 9.35 0.82
N ALA A 30 5.43 9.81 1.87
CA ALA A 30 5.95 8.94 2.91
C ALA A 30 4.84 8.20 3.67
N ARG A 31 3.72 8.88 3.95
CA ARG A 31 2.53 8.26 4.57
C ARG A 31 1.91 7.20 3.65
N ALA A 32 1.77 7.50 2.36
CA ALA A 32 1.22 6.54 1.41
C ALA A 32 2.13 5.33 1.24
N ALA A 33 3.46 5.51 1.22
CA ALA A 33 4.42 4.42 1.18
C ALA A 33 4.34 3.52 2.43
N ARG A 34 4.19 4.10 3.63
CA ARG A 34 3.94 3.34 4.86
C ARG A 34 2.63 2.55 4.79
N GLY A 35 1.56 3.18 4.31
CA GLY A 35 0.27 2.50 4.12
C GLY A 35 0.35 1.28 3.19
N VAL A 36 1.13 1.37 2.11
CA VAL A 36 1.41 0.21 1.23
C VAL A 36 2.16 -0.90 2.00
N SER A 37 3.18 -0.54 2.76
CA SER A 37 3.95 -1.52 3.55
C SER A 37 3.09 -2.22 4.61
N GLU A 38 2.25 -1.47 5.30
CA GLU A 38 1.32 -2.00 6.31
C GLU A 38 0.28 -2.92 5.69
N ALA A 39 -0.31 -2.53 4.55
CA ALA A 39 -1.26 -3.35 3.83
C ALA A 39 -0.62 -4.63 3.26
N ALA A 40 0.63 -4.54 2.78
CA ALA A 40 1.39 -5.71 2.30
C ALA A 40 1.64 -6.71 3.44
N ALA A 41 2.02 -6.23 4.63
CA ALA A 41 2.20 -7.06 5.81
C ALA A 41 0.89 -7.74 6.23
N ALA A 42 -0.22 -6.99 6.27
CA ALA A 42 -1.54 -7.53 6.59
C ALA A 42 -1.97 -8.63 5.58
N LEU A 43 -1.71 -8.40 4.29
CA LEU A 43 -1.97 -9.39 3.24
C LEU A 43 -1.12 -10.66 3.42
N ALA A 44 0.17 -10.51 3.74
CA ALA A 44 1.05 -11.65 4.02
C ALA A 44 0.55 -12.46 5.23
N HIS A 45 0.17 -11.79 6.31
CA HIS A 45 -0.40 -12.44 7.49
C HIS A 45 -1.71 -13.18 7.17
N ALA A 46 -2.61 -12.58 6.38
CA ALA A 46 -3.86 -13.23 5.98
C ALA A 46 -3.60 -14.49 5.14
N ARG A 47 -2.62 -14.46 4.23
CA ARG A 47 -2.21 -15.63 3.44
C ARG A 47 -1.66 -16.75 4.32
N LEU A 48 -0.79 -16.42 5.27
CA LEU A 48 -0.22 -17.39 6.20
C LEU A 48 -1.30 -18.02 7.10
N ALA A 49 -2.25 -17.21 7.59
CA ALA A 49 -3.36 -17.69 8.41
C ALA A 49 -4.27 -18.65 7.63
N LEU A 50 -4.60 -18.32 6.37
CA LEU A 50 -5.37 -19.21 5.51
C LEU A 50 -4.62 -20.53 5.23
N ALA A 51 -3.34 -20.45 4.85
CA ALA A 51 -2.53 -21.64 4.59
C ALA A 51 -2.32 -22.52 5.84
N ALA A 52 -2.28 -21.94 7.04
CA ALA A 52 -2.26 -22.69 8.29
C ALA A 52 -3.60 -23.41 8.53
N ALA A 53 -4.72 -22.71 8.36
CA ALA A 53 -6.06 -23.29 8.52
C ALA A 53 -6.35 -24.40 7.50
N GLU A 54 -5.88 -24.27 6.26
CA GLU A 54 -6.00 -25.32 5.23
C GLU A 54 -5.21 -26.58 5.60
N ARG A 55 -4.02 -26.42 6.18
CA ARG A 55 -3.21 -27.54 6.69
C ARG A 55 -3.88 -28.21 7.89
N GLU A 56 -4.41 -27.44 8.83
CA GLU A 56 -5.19 -27.95 9.96
C GLU A 56 -6.40 -28.76 9.46
N ALA A 57 -7.15 -28.22 8.50
CA ALA A 57 -8.30 -28.89 7.90
C ALA A 57 -7.93 -30.20 7.19
N ALA A 58 -6.84 -30.20 6.43
CA ALA A 58 -6.32 -31.39 5.74
C ALA A 58 -5.86 -32.47 6.73
N GLY A 59 -5.17 -32.08 7.80
CA GLY A 59 -4.76 -32.97 8.89
C GLY A 59 -5.94 -33.60 9.61
N ALA A 60 -6.95 -32.81 9.95
CA ALA A 60 -8.20 -33.30 10.56
C ALA A 60 -8.95 -34.28 9.64
N ALA A 61 -9.00 -33.99 8.33
CA ALA A 61 -9.61 -34.89 7.36
C ALA A 61 -8.85 -36.20 7.20
N ALA A 62 -7.51 -36.17 7.22
CA ALA A 62 -6.67 -37.37 7.17
C ALA A 62 -6.84 -38.24 8.42
N ALA A 63 -6.84 -37.63 9.61
CA ALA A 63 -7.10 -38.32 10.87
C ALA A 63 -8.47 -39.02 10.83
N ARG A 64 -9.52 -38.31 10.41
CA ARG A 64 -10.88 -38.87 10.27
C ARG A 64 -10.94 -40.07 9.31
N ARG A 65 -10.28 -39.98 8.16
CA ARG A 65 -10.19 -41.10 7.20
C ARG A 65 -9.48 -42.31 7.81
N SER A 66 -8.41 -42.09 8.56
CA SER A 66 -7.71 -43.18 9.26
C SER A 66 -8.58 -43.85 10.32
N THR A 67 -9.31 -43.07 11.14
CA THR A 67 -10.21 -43.64 12.17
C THR A 67 -11.32 -44.49 11.54
N LEU A 68 -11.90 -44.03 10.43
CA LEU A 68 -12.95 -44.74 9.69
C LEU A 68 -12.43 -45.97 8.94
N GLY A 69 -11.22 -45.88 8.36
CA GLY A 69 -10.58 -46.97 7.62
C GLY A 69 -10.14 -48.14 8.51
N ASN A 70 -9.84 -47.88 9.79
CA ASN A 70 -9.45 -48.91 10.77
C ASN A 70 -10.65 -49.65 11.40
N GLY A 71 -11.87 -49.47 10.86
CA GLY A 71 -13.05 -50.22 11.30
C GLY A 71 -13.71 -49.72 12.60
N HIS A 72 -13.34 -48.55 13.11
CA HIS A 72 -14.05 -47.94 14.23
C HIS A 72 -15.41 -47.39 13.76
N THR A 73 -16.49 -48.08 14.14
CA THR A 73 -17.85 -47.55 14.01
C THR A 73 -18.03 -46.39 14.98
N LEU A 74 -18.09 -45.17 14.46
CA LEU A 74 -18.44 -43.99 15.24
C LEU A 74 -19.88 -44.16 15.76
N ARG A 75 -20.07 -44.05 17.06
CA ARG A 75 -21.42 -43.96 17.65
C ARG A 75 -22.03 -42.60 17.28
N GLY A 76 -23.36 -42.49 17.26
CA GLY A 76 -24.07 -41.30 16.78
C GLY A 76 -23.54 -39.96 17.34
N ALA A 77 -23.24 -39.91 18.64
CA ALA A 77 -22.67 -38.71 19.28
C ALA A 77 -21.27 -38.32 18.78
N ASP A 78 -20.43 -39.29 18.42
CA ASP A 78 -19.08 -39.03 17.89
C ASP A 78 -19.16 -38.57 16.42
N PHE A 79 -20.13 -39.10 15.67
CA PHE A 79 -20.41 -38.63 14.31
C PHE A 79 -20.90 -37.18 14.30
N ASP A 80 -21.83 -36.82 15.19
CA ASP A 80 -22.33 -35.45 15.33
C ASP A 80 -21.21 -34.48 15.72
N ARG A 81 -20.35 -34.85 16.69
CA ARG A 81 -19.17 -34.05 17.05
C ARG A 81 -18.23 -33.80 15.87
N LEU A 82 -17.95 -34.84 15.09
CA LEU A 82 -17.08 -34.72 13.90
C LEU A 82 -17.73 -33.89 12.79
N ARG A 83 -19.05 -33.94 12.64
CA ARG A 83 -19.80 -33.07 11.73
C ARG A 83 -19.68 -31.62 12.18
N ASP A 84 -19.91 -31.33 13.46
CA ASP A 84 -19.86 -29.98 14.00
C ASP A 84 -18.45 -29.38 13.91
N GLN A 85 -17.41 -30.19 14.16
CA GLN A 85 -16.01 -29.80 13.95
C GLN A 85 -15.72 -29.47 12.48
N ALA A 86 -16.20 -30.28 11.54
CA ALA A 86 -16.04 -30.00 10.11
C ALA A 86 -16.75 -28.71 9.68
N SER A 87 -17.98 -28.49 10.16
CA SER A 87 -18.72 -27.26 9.90
C SER A 87 -18.03 -26.03 10.50
N ALA A 88 -17.48 -26.14 11.71
CA ALA A 88 -16.71 -25.06 12.34
C ALA A 88 -15.42 -24.74 11.55
N CYS A 89 -14.73 -25.78 11.07
CA CYS A 89 -13.54 -25.62 10.23
C CYS A 89 -13.86 -24.93 8.89
N SER A 90 -14.96 -25.34 8.24
CA SER A 90 -15.44 -24.70 7.01
C SER A 90 -15.75 -23.21 7.22
N ARG A 91 -16.50 -22.87 8.27
CA ARG A 91 -16.81 -21.46 8.60
C ARG A 91 -15.54 -20.65 8.86
N ARG A 92 -14.54 -21.24 9.52
CA ARG A 92 -13.24 -20.57 9.76
C ARG A 92 -12.48 -20.33 8.46
N LEU A 93 -12.47 -21.29 7.54
CA LEU A 93 -11.85 -21.13 6.21
C LEU A 93 -12.54 -20.04 5.40
N ASP A 94 -13.87 -20.00 5.39
CA ASP A 94 -14.63 -18.99 4.66
C ASP A 94 -14.39 -17.58 5.24
N ALA A 95 -14.33 -17.44 6.56
CA ALA A 95 -13.97 -16.19 7.21
C ALA A 95 -12.54 -15.74 6.87
N LEU A 96 -11.58 -16.66 6.82
CA LEU A 96 -10.20 -16.35 6.45
C LEU A 96 -10.05 -15.99 4.97
N ARG A 97 -10.80 -16.63 4.08
CA ARG A 97 -10.86 -16.26 2.65
C ARG A 97 -11.42 -14.85 2.49
N LEU A 98 -12.50 -14.52 3.20
CA LEU A 98 -13.04 -13.16 3.20
C LEU A 98 -12.02 -12.15 3.73
N ALA A 99 -11.34 -12.46 4.84
CA ALA A 99 -10.28 -11.60 5.39
C ALA A 99 -9.13 -11.40 4.40
N LEU A 100 -8.75 -12.44 3.65
CA LEU A 100 -7.74 -12.36 2.60
C LEU A 100 -8.19 -11.42 1.46
N THR A 101 -9.43 -11.57 0.97
CA THR A 101 -9.99 -10.69 -0.06
C THR A 101 -10.01 -9.22 0.40
N LEU A 102 -10.44 -8.96 1.63
CA LEU A 102 -10.43 -7.60 2.19
C LEU A 102 -9.01 -7.04 2.32
N ALA A 103 -8.03 -7.87 2.70
CA ALA A 103 -6.63 -7.46 2.76
C ALA A 103 -6.05 -7.17 1.37
N GLN A 104 -6.44 -7.92 0.34
CA GLN A 104 -6.07 -7.66 -1.05
C GLN A 104 -6.63 -6.32 -1.53
N THR A 105 -7.92 -6.06 -1.33
CA THR A 105 -8.54 -4.78 -1.70
C THR A 105 -7.83 -3.60 -1.02
N ARG A 106 -7.56 -3.70 0.29
CA ARG A 106 -6.83 -2.65 1.02
C ARG A 106 -5.42 -2.42 0.48
N TYR A 107 -4.74 -3.49 0.06
CA TYR A 107 -3.42 -3.38 -0.56
C TYR A 107 -3.49 -2.66 -1.90
N ASP A 108 -4.45 -3.01 -2.75
CA ASP A 108 -4.65 -2.38 -4.07
C ASP A 108 -5.02 -0.89 -3.94
N ASP A 109 -5.88 -0.55 -2.98
CA ASP A 109 -6.25 0.83 -2.66
C ASP A 109 -5.03 1.63 -2.17
N ALA A 110 -4.25 1.07 -1.24
CA ALA A 110 -3.04 1.70 -0.73
C ALA A 110 -2.02 1.92 -1.87
N HIS A 111 -1.87 0.96 -2.77
CA HIS A 111 -0.98 1.06 -3.92
C HIS A 111 -1.43 2.17 -4.88
N THR A 112 -2.74 2.27 -5.15
CA THR A 112 -3.33 3.34 -5.96
C THR A 112 -3.09 4.72 -5.35
N LEU A 113 -3.32 4.87 -4.05
CA LEU A 113 -3.07 6.12 -3.32
C LEU A 113 -1.59 6.52 -3.35
N SER A 114 -0.69 5.55 -3.17
CA SER A 114 0.77 5.77 -3.25
C SER A 114 1.20 6.21 -4.65
N ALA A 115 0.64 5.60 -5.70
CA ALA A 115 0.89 6.01 -7.07
C ALA A 115 0.41 7.45 -7.34
N GLN A 116 -0.77 7.83 -6.84
CA GLN A 116 -1.30 9.18 -6.97
C GLN A 116 -0.45 10.21 -6.20
N ALA A 117 -0.02 9.88 -4.98
CA ALA A 117 0.88 10.72 -4.19
C ALA A 117 2.22 10.92 -4.91
N ARG A 118 2.78 9.86 -5.51
CA ARG A 118 4.02 9.91 -6.28
C ARG A 118 3.89 10.82 -7.51
N ARG A 119 2.80 10.69 -8.28
CA ARG A 119 2.52 11.57 -9.44
C ARG A 119 2.42 13.03 -9.03
N SER A 120 1.69 13.31 -7.95
CA SER A 120 1.48 14.66 -7.44
C SER A 120 2.81 15.30 -6.97
N TYR A 121 3.61 14.53 -6.22
CA TYR A 121 4.93 14.97 -5.79
C TYR A 121 5.89 15.21 -6.96
N ALA A 122 5.93 14.29 -7.93
CA ALA A 122 6.77 14.42 -9.11
C ALA A 122 6.41 15.67 -9.94
N ALA A 123 5.12 15.98 -10.09
CA ALA A 123 4.67 17.19 -10.77
C ALA A 123 5.15 18.47 -10.06
N LEU A 124 5.07 18.52 -8.73
CA LEU A 124 5.60 19.64 -7.95
C LEU A 124 7.12 19.78 -8.06
N ALA A 125 7.84 18.65 -8.02
CA ALA A 125 9.29 18.62 -8.14
C ALA A 125 9.75 19.14 -9.50
N ARG A 126 9.11 18.71 -10.59
CA ARG A 126 9.35 19.22 -11.95
C ARG A 126 9.07 20.72 -12.08
N LYS A 127 8.00 21.22 -11.47
CA LYS A 127 7.68 22.65 -11.47
C LYS A 127 8.76 23.47 -10.74
N ARG A 128 9.20 23.02 -9.56
CA ARG A 128 10.30 23.67 -8.84
C ARG A 128 11.57 23.71 -9.68
N GLU A 129 11.93 22.59 -10.30
CA GLU A 129 13.14 22.51 -11.13
C GLU A 129 13.06 23.46 -12.33
N LYS A 130 11.90 23.54 -12.99
CA LYS A 130 11.67 24.53 -14.05
C LYS A 130 11.91 25.96 -13.55
N TYR A 131 11.39 26.32 -12.38
CA TYR A 131 11.54 27.68 -11.84
C TYR A 131 12.99 27.98 -11.45
N ARG A 132 13.71 27.01 -10.90
CA ARG A 132 15.14 27.11 -10.59
C ARG A 132 15.96 27.41 -11.85
N LEU A 133 15.75 26.63 -12.91
CA LEU A 133 16.44 26.82 -14.20
C LEU A 133 16.17 28.20 -14.80
N VAL A 134 14.95 28.74 -14.65
CA VAL A 134 14.61 30.09 -15.12
C VAL A 134 15.29 31.17 -14.28
N ASP A 135 15.38 31.04 -12.94
CA ASP A 135 16.15 31.99 -12.10
C ASP A 135 17.63 31.98 -12.48
N ASP A 136 18.21 30.82 -12.75
CA ASP A 136 19.61 30.67 -13.16
C ASP A 136 19.87 31.34 -14.52
N LEU A 137 18.99 31.14 -15.50
CA LEU A 137 19.08 31.80 -16.81
C LEU A 137 18.96 33.33 -16.72
N LEU A 138 18.01 33.82 -15.92
CA LEU A 138 17.82 35.26 -15.71
C LEU A 138 18.99 35.90 -14.95
N ARG A 139 19.65 35.14 -14.08
CA ARG A 139 20.87 35.58 -13.40
C ARG A 139 22.02 35.74 -14.38
N GLY A 140 22.30 34.74 -15.20
CA GLY A 140 23.35 34.83 -16.23
C GLY A 140 23.17 36.04 -17.15
N ARG A 141 21.94 36.28 -17.63
CA ARG A 141 21.63 37.46 -18.46
C ARG A 141 21.81 38.81 -17.75
N LEU A 142 21.61 38.86 -16.44
CA LEU A 142 21.86 40.09 -15.67
C LEU A 142 23.36 40.33 -15.50
N ASP A 143 24.13 39.28 -15.28
CA ASP A 143 25.58 39.34 -15.15
C ASP A 143 26.25 39.71 -16.50
N ASP A 144 25.75 39.17 -17.62
CA ASP A 144 26.21 39.51 -18.98
C ASP A 144 25.93 40.96 -19.38
N ASN A 145 24.87 41.58 -18.84
CA ASN A 145 24.52 42.98 -19.12
C ASN A 145 25.17 43.98 -18.15
N ALA A 146 25.92 43.49 -17.15
CA ALA A 146 26.63 44.31 -16.17
C ALA A 146 28.13 44.48 -16.49
N ASN A 147 28.66 43.70 -17.45
CA ASN A 147 29.99 43.82 -18.04
C ASN A 147 29.94 44.57 -19.37
#